data_AF-A0A9E3P3E9-F1
#
_entry.id   AF-A0A9E3P3E9-F1
#
_cell.length_a   1.000
_cell.length_b   1.000
_cell.length_c   1.000
_cell.angle_alpha   90.00
_cell.angle_beta   90.00
_cell.angle_gamma   90.00
#
_symmetry.space_group_name_H-M   'P 1'
#
loop_
_entity.id
_entity.type
_entity.pdbx_description
1 polymer ?
#
loop_
_entity_poly.entity_id
_entity_poly.type
_entity_poly.pdbx_seq_one_letter_code
_entity_poly.pdbx_strand_id
1 'polypeptide(L)'
;MSRAGAILAALVALAALLVSARDAGACANEVMLDLDARIAKLRDAQRALDDDDVETARELATEAARHAEGAEGAVDIRGRAERIVALSRVRDASSTASEQEEAADTLASLRQRRAIDDPSLTADYAEAAARVPSREDEAFALLAGLARRDLLGSAYAHGALFRLARERGDDSLAKIARERCEAMYGASSACRGAHARAPLVRGRPIGYALPAGIFLAALLFRLVRARRARPWFGHAARLQTAAIAGAGLYAFARATSPWWSAFVVSTIVALTFVVERRGFFALVRRGKIPGLALRPAGPEDEHLPPVALWLGPSAPETLERVVEAPEPSYRDAAVPSPAPLLRLVSRRAPRALVVAAVLTLALALLALLSLVTLRAA
;
A
#
# COMPACT_ATOMS: atom_id res chain seq x y z
N MET A 1 87.07 3.11 0.88
CA MET A 1 85.68 3.29 1.34
C MET A 1 85.66 3.24 2.86
N SER A 2 85.22 4.32 3.51
CA SER A 2 85.20 4.40 4.98
C SER A 2 84.06 3.54 5.54
N ARG A 3 84.28 2.88 6.68
CA ARG A 3 83.25 2.08 7.38
C ARG A 3 81.96 2.86 7.65
N ALA A 4 82.06 4.19 7.77
CA ALA A 4 80.92 5.09 7.92
C ALA A 4 79.98 5.08 6.71
N GLY A 5 80.50 4.98 5.48
CA GLY A 5 79.67 4.96 4.26
C GLY A 5 78.84 3.69 4.13
N ALA A 6 79.38 2.53 4.55
CA ALA A 6 78.67 1.25 4.51
C ALA A 6 77.50 1.20 5.51
N ILE A 7 77.68 1.78 6.71
CA ILE A 7 76.63 1.85 7.73
C ILE A 7 75.49 2.77 7.27
N LEU A 8 75.81 3.91 6.67
CA LEU A 8 74.79 4.83 6.15
C LEU A 8 73.98 4.18 5.02
N ALA A 9 74.64 3.49 4.09
CA ALA A 9 73.95 2.78 3.00
C ALA A 9 73.04 1.65 3.52
N ALA A 10 73.48 0.89 4.54
CA ALA A 10 72.67 -0.15 5.16
C ALA A 10 71.44 0.42 5.90
N LEU A 11 71.58 1.56 6.58
CA LEU A 11 70.47 2.23 7.26
C LEU A 11 69.46 2.81 6.25
N VAL A 12 69.92 3.37 5.13
CA VAL A 12 69.02 3.85 4.06
C VAL A 12 68.28 2.69 3.39
N ALA A 13 68.96 1.56 3.13
CA ALA A 13 68.31 0.36 2.59
C ALA A 13 67.28 -0.23 3.57
N LEU A 14 67.59 -0.25 4.87
CA LEU A 14 66.66 -0.73 5.90
C LEU A 14 65.45 0.22 6.05
N ALA A 15 65.67 1.53 5.99
CA ALA A 15 64.59 2.52 6.02
C ALA A 15 63.68 2.40 4.78
N ALA A 16 64.25 2.15 3.60
CA ALA A 16 63.48 1.91 2.38
C ALA A 16 62.62 0.63 2.47
N LEU A 17 63.14 -0.44 3.07
CA LEU A 17 62.39 -1.69 3.31
C LEU A 17 61.24 -1.50 4.30
N LEU A 18 61.42 -0.66 5.33
CA LEU A 18 60.38 -0.39 6.33
C LEU A 18 59.25 0.52 5.82
N VAL A 19 59.50 1.36 4.81
CA VAL A 19 58.46 2.18 4.18
C VAL A 19 57.58 1.33 3.26
N SER A 20 58.15 0.41 2.47
CA SER A 20 57.38 -0.47 1.59
C SER A 20 56.52 -1.51 2.33
N ALA A 21 56.82 -1.81 3.60
CA ALA A 21 56.01 -2.73 4.41
C ALA A 21 54.71 -2.10 4.95
N ARG A 22 54.58 -0.76 4.94
CA ARG A 22 53.40 -0.07 5.47
C ARG A 22 52.20 -0.06 4.52
N ASP A 23 52.42 -0.19 3.21
CA ASP A 23 51.34 -0.17 2.23
C ASP A 23 50.57 -1.50 2.15
N ALA A 24 51.19 -2.63 2.52
CA ALA A 24 50.52 -3.93 2.53
C ALA A 24 49.40 -4.03 3.61
N GLY A 25 49.50 -3.27 4.70
CA GLY A 25 48.48 -3.24 5.75
C GLY A 25 47.24 -2.40 5.40
N ALA A 26 47.36 -1.45 4.48
CA ALA A 26 46.23 -0.62 4.05
C ALA A 26 45.28 -1.41 3.12
N CYS A 27 45.82 -2.26 2.24
CA CYS A 27 45.02 -3.05 1.30
C CYS A 27 44.23 -4.19 1.98
N ALA A 28 44.76 -4.78 3.06
CA ALA A 28 44.07 -5.85 3.78
C ALA A 28 42.79 -5.36 4.48
N ASN A 29 42.79 -4.12 4.99
CA ASN A 29 41.62 -3.54 5.63
C ASN A 29 40.49 -3.23 4.64
N GLU A 30 40.81 -2.82 3.41
CA GLU A 30 39.78 -2.47 2.41
C GLU A 30 38.95 -3.69 1.99
N VAL A 31 39.59 -4.85 1.75
CA VAL A 31 38.89 -6.10 1.38
C VAL A 31 37.99 -6.59 2.50
N MET A 32 38.44 -6.50 3.76
CA MET A 32 37.61 -6.89 4.90
C MET A 32 36.40 -5.96 5.09
N LEU A 33 36.59 -4.64 4.96
CA LEU A 33 35.50 -3.67 5.08
C LEU A 33 34.44 -3.87 3.99
N ASP A 34 34.86 -4.19 2.76
CA ASP A 34 33.95 -4.51 1.66
C ASP A 34 33.18 -5.82 1.89
N LEU A 35 33.85 -6.87 2.40
CA LEU A 35 33.20 -8.12 2.78
C LEU A 35 32.15 -7.91 3.88
N ASP A 36 32.49 -7.15 4.93
CA ASP A 36 31.59 -6.85 6.03
C ASP A 36 30.37 -6.04 5.56
N ALA A 37 30.55 -5.08 4.66
CA ALA A 37 29.46 -4.30 4.06
C ALA A 37 28.49 -5.20 3.27
N ARG A 38 29.00 -6.20 2.53
CA ARG A 38 28.18 -7.17 1.79
C ARG A 38 27.41 -8.10 2.72
N ILE A 39 28.05 -8.60 3.77
CA ILE A 39 27.41 -9.43 4.79
C ILE A 39 26.31 -8.64 5.51
N ALA A 40 26.56 -7.37 5.85
CA ALA A 40 25.56 -6.48 6.41
C ALA A 40 24.36 -6.32 5.48
N LYS A 41 24.58 -6.06 4.19
CA LYS A 41 23.51 -5.95 3.18
C LYS A 41 22.67 -7.23 3.06
N LEU A 42 23.29 -8.41 3.11
CA LEU A 42 22.55 -9.68 3.13
C LEU A 42 21.78 -9.93 4.43
N ARG A 43 22.25 -9.42 5.57
CA ARG A 43 21.48 -9.44 6.83
C ARG A 43 20.27 -8.52 6.74
N ASP A 44 20.40 -7.35 6.13
CA ASP A 44 19.28 -6.43 5.92
C ASP A 44 18.27 -7.00 4.93
N ALA A 45 18.74 -7.65 3.86
CA ALA A 45 17.88 -8.38 2.92
C ALA A 45 17.09 -9.51 3.63
N GLN A 46 17.74 -10.27 4.51
CA GLN A 46 17.07 -11.30 5.31
C GLN A 46 16.05 -10.69 6.27
N ARG A 47 16.38 -9.60 6.96
CA ARG A 47 15.46 -8.91 7.85
C ARG A 47 14.22 -8.41 7.09
N ALA A 48 14.42 -7.77 5.93
CA ALA A 48 13.32 -7.35 5.06
C ALA A 48 12.44 -8.55 4.64
N LEU A 49 13.04 -9.70 4.34
CA LEU A 49 12.31 -10.92 4.00
C LEU A 49 11.50 -11.46 5.20
N ASP A 50 12.03 -11.35 6.42
CA ASP A 50 11.35 -11.76 7.65
C ASP A 50 10.23 -10.77 8.03
N ASP A 51 10.35 -9.50 7.64
CA ASP A 51 9.32 -8.46 7.80
C ASP A 51 8.25 -8.46 6.68
N ASP A 52 8.25 -9.48 5.81
CA ASP A 52 7.35 -9.63 4.66
C ASP A 52 7.53 -8.54 3.57
N ASP A 53 8.62 -7.78 3.60
CA ASP A 53 9.03 -6.84 2.55
C ASP A 53 9.87 -7.55 1.48
N VAL A 54 9.18 -8.40 0.70
CA VAL A 54 9.78 -9.24 -0.34
C VAL A 54 10.43 -8.44 -1.48
N GLU A 55 9.98 -7.21 -1.74
CA GLU A 55 10.53 -6.35 -2.80
C GLU A 55 11.90 -5.81 -2.38
N THR A 56 11.97 -5.21 -1.18
CA THR A 56 13.22 -4.70 -0.60
C THR A 56 14.23 -5.84 -0.38
N ALA A 57 13.79 -6.99 0.11
CA ALA A 57 14.64 -8.17 0.28
C ALA A 57 15.30 -8.60 -1.05
N ARG A 58 14.52 -8.63 -2.13
CA ARG A 58 14.99 -9.03 -3.47
C ARG A 58 15.97 -8.01 -4.03
N GLU A 59 15.68 -6.71 -3.88
CA GLU A 59 16.57 -5.63 -4.33
C GLU A 59 17.93 -5.69 -3.63
N LEU A 60 17.93 -5.71 -2.29
CA LEU A 60 19.15 -5.76 -1.48
C LEU A 60 19.98 -7.02 -1.76
N ALA A 61 19.34 -8.18 -1.88
CA ALA A 61 20.02 -9.44 -2.20
C ALA A 61 20.63 -9.41 -3.61
N THR A 62 19.91 -8.89 -4.61
CA THR A 62 20.41 -8.76 -5.99
C THR A 62 21.58 -7.77 -6.06
N GLU A 63 21.53 -6.68 -5.30
CA GLU A 63 22.64 -5.74 -5.21
C GLU A 63 23.87 -6.36 -4.53
N ALA A 64 23.68 -7.10 -3.44
CA ALA A 64 24.77 -7.84 -2.78
C ALA A 64 25.41 -8.88 -3.71
N ALA A 65 24.61 -9.60 -4.51
CA ALA A 65 25.11 -10.55 -5.50
C ALA A 65 25.95 -9.89 -6.60
N ARG A 66 25.50 -8.76 -7.14
CA ARG A 66 26.23 -8.01 -8.18
C ARG A 66 27.60 -7.53 -7.68
N HIS A 67 27.67 -7.04 -6.45
CA HIS A 67 28.95 -6.63 -5.86
C HIS A 67 29.86 -7.83 -5.55
N ALA A 68 29.31 -9.03 -5.33
CA ALA A 68 30.08 -10.24 -5.07
C ALA A 68 30.97 -10.70 -6.23
N GLU A 69 30.73 -10.24 -7.47
CA GLU A 69 31.48 -10.69 -8.65
C GLU A 69 32.99 -10.38 -8.50
N GLY A 70 33.82 -11.43 -8.57
CA GLY A 70 35.28 -11.32 -8.52
C GLY A 70 35.93 -11.31 -7.14
N ALA A 71 35.15 -11.33 -6.04
CA ALA A 71 35.71 -11.34 -4.68
C ALA A 71 36.05 -12.76 -4.16
N GLU A 72 37.06 -12.87 -3.31
CA GLU A 72 37.30 -14.09 -2.53
C GLU A 72 36.10 -14.33 -1.58
N GLY A 73 35.58 -15.57 -1.52
CA GLY A 73 34.35 -15.89 -0.79
C GLY A 73 33.04 -15.55 -1.53
N ALA A 74 33.10 -15.05 -2.77
CA ALA A 74 31.91 -14.73 -3.58
C ALA A 74 30.90 -15.87 -3.71
N VAL A 75 31.35 -17.14 -3.64
CA VAL A 75 30.49 -18.31 -3.75
C VAL A 75 29.45 -18.37 -2.63
N ASP A 76 29.83 -18.07 -1.37
CA ASP A 76 28.90 -18.12 -0.25
C ASP A 76 27.94 -16.94 -0.25
N ILE A 77 28.43 -15.73 -0.55
CA ILE A 77 27.62 -14.51 -0.67
C ILE A 77 26.57 -14.68 -1.78
N ARG A 78 27.00 -15.13 -2.97
CA ARG A 78 26.10 -15.36 -4.09
C ARG A 78 25.08 -16.43 -3.78
N GLY A 79 25.49 -17.55 -3.18
CA GLY A 79 24.54 -18.61 -2.79
C GLY A 79 23.50 -18.13 -1.78
N ARG A 80 23.90 -17.28 -0.81
CA ARG A 80 22.97 -16.69 0.15
C ARG A 80 22.06 -15.64 -0.47
N ALA A 81 22.56 -14.83 -1.40
CA ALA A 81 21.74 -13.89 -2.16
C ALA A 81 20.71 -14.61 -3.04
N GLU A 82 21.13 -15.63 -3.81
CA GLU A 82 20.26 -16.47 -4.63
C GLU A 82 19.14 -17.10 -3.79
N ARG A 83 19.48 -17.60 -2.58
CA ARG A 83 18.51 -18.15 -1.62
C ARG A 83 17.46 -17.11 -1.21
N ILE A 84 17.88 -15.89 -0.82
CA ILE A 84 16.95 -14.81 -0.41
C ILE A 84 16.05 -14.39 -1.58
N VAL A 85 16.61 -14.27 -2.78
CA VAL A 85 15.83 -13.96 -4.00
C VAL A 85 14.80 -15.05 -4.27
N ALA A 86 15.16 -16.32 -4.20
CA ALA A 86 14.22 -17.43 -4.39
C ALA A 86 13.10 -17.42 -3.35
N LEU A 87 13.43 -17.29 -2.06
CA LEU A 87 12.42 -17.18 -1.00
C LEU A 87 11.52 -15.96 -1.16
N SER A 88 12.06 -14.82 -1.60
CA SER A 88 11.26 -13.62 -1.87
C SER A 88 10.18 -13.88 -2.93
N ARG A 89 10.48 -14.70 -3.96
CA ARG A 89 9.49 -15.09 -4.98
C ARG A 89 8.46 -16.10 -4.44
N VAL A 90 8.89 -17.02 -3.57
CA VAL A 90 7.99 -17.99 -2.92
C VAL A 90 6.98 -17.29 -2.00
N ARG A 91 7.43 -16.24 -1.30
CA ARG A 91 6.62 -15.49 -0.32
C ARG A 91 5.82 -14.36 -0.97
N ASP A 92 6.22 -13.87 -2.13
CA ASP A 92 5.52 -12.83 -2.88
C ASP A 92 4.14 -13.32 -3.35
N ALA A 93 3.12 -12.64 -2.83
CA ALA A 93 1.73 -12.87 -3.15
C ALA A 93 1.41 -12.76 -4.65
N SER A 94 2.21 -11.97 -5.38
CA SER A 94 2.02 -11.69 -6.80
C SER A 94 2.76 -12.67 -7.71
N SER A 95 3.63 -13.53 -7.18
CA SER A 95 4.37 -14.49 -7.98
C SER A 95 3.46 -15.54 -8.62
N THR A 96 3.76 -15.81 -9.88
CA THR A 96 3.09 -16.82 -10.70
C THR A 96 3.52 -18.24 -10.30
N ALA A 97 2.74 -19.24 -10.70
CA ALA A 97 3.11 -20.64 -10.46
C ALA A 97 4.46 -21.01 -11.09
N SER A 98 4.75 -20.47 -12.28
CA SER A 98 6.05 -20.69 -12.96
C SER A 98 7.22 -20.08 -12.18
N GLU A 99 7.06 -18.87 -11.62
CA GLU A 99 8.11 -18.25 -10.80
C GLU A 99 8.33 -18.99 -9.48
N GLN A 100 7.27 -19.55 -8.89
CA GLN A 100 7.35 -20.37 -7.69
C GLN A 100 8.08 -21.70 -7.97
N GLU A 101 7.83 -22.32 -9.13
CA GLU A 101 8.54 -23.53 -9.56
C GLU A 101 10.03 -23.25 -9.82
N GLU A 102 10.36 -22.16 -10.53
CA GLU A 102 11.75 -21.72 -10.74
C GLU A 102 12.47 -21.43 -9.41
N ALA A 103 11.77 -20.83 -8.45
CA ALA A 103 12.33 -20.58 -7.12
C ALA A 103 12.60 -21.89 -6.35
N ALA A 104 11.68 -22.86 -6.42
CA ALA A 104 11.89 -24.18 -5.83
C ALA A 104 13.08 -24.91 -6.47
N ASP A 105 13.22 -24.85 -7.79
CA ASP A 105 14.36 -25.42 -8.52
C ASP A 105 15.69 -24.76 -8.18
N THR A 106 15.69 -23.44 -8.02
CA THR A 106 16.87 -22.68 -7.58
C THR A 106 17.33 -23.16 -6.19
N LEU A 107 16.40 -23.31 -5.24
CA LEU A 107 16.70 -23.81 -3.90
C LEU A 107 17.13 -25.29 -3.91
N ALA A 108 16.54 -26.11 -4.77
CA ALA A 108 16.96 -27.51 -4.96
C ALA A 108 18.41 -27.59 -5.46
N SER A 109 18.76 -26.76 -6.44
CA SER A 109 20.12 -26.66 -6.99
C SER A 109 21.12 -26.15 -5.96
N LEU A 110 20.77 -25.14 -5.17
CA LEU A 110 21.58 -24.67 -4.04
C LEU A 110 21.85 -25.78 -3.03
N ARG A 111 20.83 -26.58 -2.69
CA ARG A 111 20.95 -27.72 -1.78
C ARG A 111 21.93 -28.77 -2.32
N GLN A 112 21.80 -29.13 -3.60
CA GLN A 112 22.67 -30.12 -4.24
C GLN A 112 24.13 -29.68 -4.34
N ARG A 113 24.40 -28.38 -4.45
CA ARG A 113 25.77 -27.82 -4.53
C ARG A 113 26.50 -27.82 -3.18
N ARG A 114 25.79 -27.96 -2.05
CA ARG A 114 26.39 -28.01 -0.72
C ARG A 114 26.87 -29.43 -0.42
N ALA A 115 28.11 -29.56 0.04
CA ALA A 115 28.69 -30.86 0.40
C ALA A 115 28.11 -31.43 1.71
N ILE A 116 27.59 -30.56 2.59
CA ILE A 116 27.01 -30.90 3.89
C ILE A 116 25.51 -30.63 3.81
N ASP A 117 24.71 -31.56 4.32
CA ASP A 117 23.27 -31.38 4.47
C ASP A 117 22.98 -30.21 5.44
N ASP A 118 22.53 -29.09 4.88
CA ASP A 118 22.13 -27.90 5.64
C ASP A 118 20.62 -27.96 5.91
N PRO A 119 20.17 -28.21 7.15
CA PRO A 119 18.76 -28.32 7.47
C PRO A 119 17.99 -27.02 7.19
N SER A 120 18.65 -25.86 7.25
CA SER A 120 18.01 -24.57 6.96
C SER A 120 17.69 -24.46 5.48
N LEU A 121 18.64 -24.83 4.61
CA LEU A 121 18.43 -24.82 3.17
C LEU A 121 17.42 -25.90 2.72
N THR A 122 17.42 -27.06 3.40
CA THR A 122 16.39 -28.08 3.18
C THR A 122 15.00 -27.61 3.60
N ALA A 123 14.88 -26.85 4.70
CA ALA A 123 13.63 -26.23 5.13
C ALA A 123 13.14 -25.18 4.11
N ASP A 124 14.04 -24.32 3.62
CA ASP A 124 13.74 -23.30 2.61
C ASP A 124 13.27 -23.94 1.29
N TYR A 125 13.97 -24.98 0.82
CA TYR A 125 13.52 -25.76 -0.34
C TYR A 125 12.13 -26.36 -0.12
N ALA A 126 11.90 -26.99 1.04
CA ALA A 126 10.63 -27.63 1.31
C ALA A 126 9.48 -26.62 1.49
N GLU A 127 9.75 -25.42 2.02
CA GLU A 127 8.82 -24.28 2.02
C GLU A 127 8.42 -23.90 0.58
N ALA A 128 9.39 -23.81 -0.32
CA ALA A 128 9.16 -23.49 -1.73
C ALA A 128 8.42 -24.61 -2.47
N ALA A 129 8.87 -25.86 -2.31
CA ALA A 129 8.26 -27.04 -2.91
C ALA A 129 6.81 -27.24 -2.45
N ALA A 130 6.47 -26.84 -1.22
CA ALA A 130 5.08 -26.84 -0.77
C ALA A 130 4.18 -25.96 -1.65
N ARG A 131 4.69 -24.94 -2.34
CA ARG A 131 3.89 -24.10 -3.24
C ARG A 131 3.65 -24.73 -4.61
N VAL A 132 4.37 -25.79 -4.94
CA VAL A 132 4.32 -26.44 -6.25
C VAL A 132 3.45 -27.71 -6.10
N PRO A 133 2.25 -27.78 -6.70
CA PRO A 133 1.33 -28.90 -6.50
C PRO A 133 1.94 -30.28 -6.76
N SER A 134 2.85 -30.39 -7.74
CA SER A 134 3.53 -31.64 -8.08
C SER A 134 4.59 -32.08 -7.05
N ARG A 135 4.91 -31.25 -6.04
CA ARG A 135 5.97 -31.50 -5.04
C ARG A 135 5.48 -31.46 -3.59
N GLU A 136 4.17 -31.38 -3.35
CA GLU A 136 3.61 -31.28 -1.99
C GLU A 136 3.89 -32.52 -1.11
N ASP A 137 4.00 -33.70 -1.71
CA ASP A 137 4.40 -34.94 -1.02
C ASP A 137 5.85 -34.91 -0.54
N GLU A 138 6.77 -34.49 -1.41
CA GLU A 138 8.18 -34.32 -1.04
C GLU A 138 8.33 -33.24 0.04
N ALA A 139 7.67 -32.09 -0.16
CA ALA A 139 7.70 -30.98 0.78
C ALA A 139 7.25 -31.40 2.18
N PHE A 140 6.15 -32.13 2.29
CA PHE A 140 5.67 -32.64 3.57
C PHE A 140 6.64 -33.61 4.23
N ALA A 141 7.17 -34.58 3.46
CA ALA A 141 8.11 -35.56 3.99
C ALA A 141 9.36 -34.88 4.59
N LEU A 142 9.89 -33.87 3.89
CA LEU A 142 11.04 -33.08 4.34
C LEU A 142 10.70 -32.24 5.58
N LEU A 143 9.62 -31.44 5.54
CA LEU A 143 9.23 -30.56 6.63
C LEU A 143 8.88 -31.35 7.90
N ALA A 144 8.12 -32.45 7.78
CA ALA A 144 7.79 -33.31 8.92
C ALA A 144 9.04 -34.00 9.49
N GLY A 145 9.96 -34.45 8.63
CA GLY A 145 11.24 -35.04 9.05
C GLY A 145 12.13 -34.05 9.81
N LEU A 146 12.21 -32.80 9.35
CA LEU A 146 12.92 -31.73 10.03
C LEU A 146 12.26 -31.34 11.36
N ALA A 147 10.93 -31.19 11.38
CA ALA A 147 10.18 -30.84 12.59
C ALA A 147 10.33 -31.90 13.69
N ARG A 148 10.29 -33.20 13.35
CA ARG A 148 10.51 -34.28 14.33
C ARG A 148 11.89 -34.26 14.99
N ARG A 149 12.89 -33.69 14.32
CA ARG A 149 14.27 -33.55 14.82
C ARG A 149 14.53 -32.17 15.43
N ASP A 150 13.52 -31.32 15.51
CA ASP A 150 13.64 -29.91 15.93
C ASP A 150 14.66 -29.11 15.11
N LEU A 151 14.79 -29.42 13.82
CA LEU A 151 15.72 -28.78 12.88
C LEU A 151 15.05 -27.73 11.98
N LEU A 152 13.80 -27.39 12.26
CA LEU A 152 13.01 -26.48 11.44
C LEU A 152 13.05 -25.07 12.04
N GLY A 153 13.96 -24.23 11.54
CA GLY A 153 14.25 -22.90 12.10
C GLY A 153 13.43 -21.74 11.53
N SER A 154 12.52 -21.99 10.58
CA SER A 154 11.75 -20.94 9.88
C SER A 154 10.27 -21.01 10.26
N ALA A 155 9.70 -19.87 10.68
CA ALA A 155 8.27 -19.75 10.94
C ALA A 155 7.43 -20.04 9.68
N TYR A 156 7.91 -19.60 8.51
CA TYR A 156 7.23 -19.85 7.23
C TYR A 156 7.23 -21.35 6.87
N ALA A 157 8.33 -22.07 7.16
CA ALA A 157 8.38 -23.51 6.98
C ALA A 157 7.41 -24.24 7.93
N HIS A 158 7.23 -23.77 9.18
CA HIS A 158 6.20 -24.28 10.08
C HIS A 158 4.78 -23.97 9.57
N GLY A 159 4.55 -22.78 9.02
CA GLY A 159 3.28 -22.42 8.38
C GLY A 159 2.95 -23.28 7.15
N ALA A 160 3.96 -23.64 6.36
CA ALA A 160 3.83 -24.57 5.24
C ALA A 160 3.51 -26.00 5.73
N LEU A 161 4.21 -26.49 6.76
CA LEU A 161 3.94 -27.79 7.37
C LEU A 161 2.53 -27.87 7.95
N PHE A 162 2.07 -26.81 8.64
CA PHE A 162 0.71 -26.71 9.16
C PHE A 162 -0.33 -26.92 8.06
N ARG A 163 -0.18 -26.23 6.91
CA ARG A 163 -1.11 -26.36 5.79
C ARG A 163 -1.14 -27.80 5.25
N LEU A 164 0.03 -28.35 4.91
CA LEU A 164 0.16 -29.69 4.35
C LEU A 164 -0.34 -30.78 5.30
N ALA A 165 -0.10 -30.63 6.60
CA ALA A 165 -0.60 -31.55 7.63
C ALA A 165 -2.14 -31.54 7.70
N ARG A 166 -2.75 -30.35 7.65
CA ARG A 166 -4.22 -30.22 7.61
C ARG A 166 -4.84 -30.81 6.37
N GLU A 167 -4.24 -30.58 5.21
CA GLU A 167 -4.73 -31.15 3.93
C GLU A 167 -4.70 -32.68 3.94
N ARG A 168 -3.76 -33.29 4.69
CA ARG A 168 -3.71 -34.75 4.90
C ARG A 168 -4.51 -35.27 6.10
N GLY A 169 -5.14 -34.40 6.88
CA GLY A 169 -5.90 -34.78 8.08
C GLY A 169 -5.06 -35.14 9.30
N ASP A 170 -3.77 -34.78 9.34
CA ASP A 170 -2.95 -34.89 10.56
C ASP A 170 -3.12 -33.66 11.45
N ASP A 171 -4.26 -33.61 12.15
CA ASP A 171 -4.62 -32.50 13.03
C ASP A 171 -3.62 -32.29 14.18
N SER A 172 -2.95 -33.37 14.60
CA SER A 172 -1.97 -33.32 15.69
C SER A 172 -0.71 -32.57 15.27
N LEU A 173 -0.14 -32.93 14.11
CA LEU A 173 1.03 -32.29 13.55
C LEU A 173 0.71 -30.86 13.10
N ALA A 174 -0.47 -30.65 12.53
CA ALA A 174 -0.95 -29.32 12.18
C ALA A 174 -0.97 -28.40 13.41
N LYS A 175 -1.58 -28.84 14.52
CA LYS A 175 -1.63 -28.04 15.75
C LYS A 175 -0.23 -27.68 16.26
N ILE A 176 0.69 -28.65 16.33
CA ILE A 176 2.07 -28.42 16.78
C ILE A 176 2.79 -27.43 15.85
N ALA A 177 2.68 -27.61 14.53
CA ALA A 177 3.32 -26.73 13.56
C ALA A 177 2.79 -25.29 13.66
N ARG A 178 1.49 -25.10 13.87
CA ARG A 178 0.90 -23.78 14.09
C ARG A 178 1.43 -23.12 15.35
N GLU A 179 1.41 -23.83 16.47
CA GLU A 179 1.89 -23.31 17.77
C GLU A 179 3.36 -22.88 17.70
N ARG A 180 4.20 -23.67 17.01
CA ARG A 180 5.62 -23.31 16.77
C ARG A 180 5.78 -22.08 15.89
N CYS A 181 4.99 -21.97 14.81
CA CYS A 181 4.99 -20.77 13.97
C CYS A 181 4.60 -19.53 14.78
N GLU A 182 3.51 -19.61 15.56
CA GLU A 182 3.01 -18.50 16.36
C GLU A 182 4.00 -18.08 17.46
N ALA A 183 4.74 -19.03 18.04
CA ALA A 183 5.80 -18.75 18.99
C ALA A 183 6.98 -17.97 18.36
N MET A 184 7.28 -18.22 17.08
CA MET A 184 8.38 -17.55 16.37
C MET A 184 7.98 -16.20 15.79
N TYR A 185 6.74 -16.08 15.29
CA TYR A 185 6.33 -14.98 14.39
C TYR A 185 4.98 -14.36 14.75
N GLY A 186 4.40 -14.74 15.90
CA GLY A 186 3.12 -14.24 16.39
C GLY A 186 1.91 -14.70 15.57
N ALA A 187 0.77 -14.04 15.76
CA ALA A 187 -0.50 -14.37 15.09
C ALA A 187 -0.58 -13.91 13.62
N SER A 188 0.52 -14.02 12.88
CA SER A 188 0.63 -13.58 11.50
C SER A 188 -0.22 -14.45 10.54
N SER A 189 -0.48 -13.94 9.34
CA SER A 189 -1.15 -14.73 8.30
C SER A 189 -0.34 -15.94 7.86
N ALA A 190 0.99 -15.88 7.93
CA ALA A 190 1.88 -16.98 7.55
C ALA A 190 1.59 -18.25 8.39
N CYS A 191 1.32 -18.09 9.69
CA CYS A 191 1.02 -19.21 10.59
C CYS A 191 -0.35 -19.85 10.38
N ARG A 192 -1.26 -19.17 9.67
CA ARG A 192 -2.57 -19.73 9.29
C ARG A 192 -2.50 -20.59 8.03
N GLY A 193 -1.30 -20.86 7.50
CA GLY A 193 -1.12 -21.50 6.19
C GLY A 193 -1.70 -20.66 5.05
N ALA A 194 -2.14 -19.43 5.35
CA ALA A 194 -2.67 -18.51 4.37
C ALA A 194 -1.47 -17.83 3.73
N HIS A 195 -1.23 -18.18 2.48
CA HIS A 195 -0.32 -17.42 1.65
C HIS A 195 -0.83 -15.99 1.55
N ALA A 196 0.08 -15.02 1.54
CA ALA A 196 -0.28 -13.64 1.24
C ALA A 196 -1.10 -13.68 -0.05
N ARG A 197 -2.40 -13.39 0.04
CA ARG A 197 -3.27 -13.40 -1.14
C ARG A 197 -2.75 -12.30 -2.03
N ALA A 198 -2.52 -12.60 -3.30
CA ALA A 198 -2.22 -11.59 -4.32
C ALA A 198 -3.16 -10.41 -4.05
N PRO A 199 -2.66 -9.22 -3.67
CA PRO A 199 -3.54 -8.09 -3.46
C PRO A 199 -4.34 -7.94 -4.74
N LEU A 200 -5.68 -8.01 -4.64
CA LEU A 200 -6.59 -7.97 -5.80
C LEU A 200 -6.33 -6.79 -6.74
N VAL A 201 -5.59 -5.79 -6.26
CA VAL A 201 -5.38 -4.48 -6.86
C VAL A 201 -3.96 -4.30 -7.46
N ARG A 202 -2.94 -5.07 -7.06
CA ARG A 202 -1.55 -4.78 -7.48
C ARG A 202 -1.18 -5.56 -8.74
N GLY A 203 -0.82 -4.85 -9.80
CA GLY A 203 -0.20 -5.41 -11.01
C GLY A 203 -1.12 -6.04 -12.06
N ARG A 204 -2.40 -6.32 -11.75
CA ARG A 204 -3.37 -6.80 -12.77
C ARG A 204 -4.19 -5.63 -13.34
N PRO A 205 -4.42 -5.57 -14.66
CA PRO A 205 -5.21 -4.49 -15.28
C PRO A 205 -6.60 -4.36 -14.67
N ILE A 206 -7.18 -5.45 -14.18
CA ILE A 206 -8.47 -5.49 -13.47
C ILE A 206 -8.44 -4.66 -12.18
N GLY A 207 -7.32 -4.68 -11.45
CA GLY A 207 -7.12 -3.92 -10.22
C GLY A 207 -7.17 -2.40 -10.43
N TYR A 208 -6.72 -1.96 -11.61
CA TYR A 208 -6.84 -0.56 -12.04
C TYR A 208 -8.18 -0.27 -12.72
N ALA A 209 -8.76 -1.24 -13.43
CA ALA A 209 -10.00 -1.07 -14.18
C ALA A 209 -11.21 -0.80 -13.28
N LEU A 210 -11.25 -1.36 -12.07
CA LEU A 210 -12.38 -1.18 -11.15
C LEU A 210 -12.48 0.26 -10.60
N PRO A 211 -11.42 0.84 -9.98
CA PRO A 211 -11.43 2.25 -9.63
C PRO A 211 -11.53 3.15 -10.86
N ALA A 212 -10.79 2.87 -11.95
CA ALA A 212 -10.89 3.66 -13.18
C ALA A 212 -12.30 3.65 -13.77
N GLY A 213 -13.02 2.52 -13.70
CA GLY A 213 -14.39 2.38 -14.15
C GLY A 213 -15.38 3.22 -13.33
N ILE A 214 -15.20 3.27 -12.01
CA ILE A 214 -15.99 4.15 -11.13
C ILE A 214 -15.75 5.63 -11.49
N PHE A 215 -14.49 6.00 -11.70
CA PHE A 215 -14.14 7.37 -12.13
C PHE A 215 -14.70 7.71 -13.50
N LEU A 216 -14.56 6.82 -14.48
CA LEU A 216 -15.10 7.01 -15.83
C LEU A 216 -16.62 7.13 -15.81
N ALA A 217 -17.30 6.28 -15.04
CA ALA A 217 -18.75 6.35 -14.87
C ALA A 217 -19.19 7.68 -14.22
N ALA A 218 -18.48 8.16 -13.20
CA ALA A 218 -18.75 9.46 -12.58
C ALA A 218 -18.54 10.62 -13.58
N LEU A 219 -17.48 10.55 -14.39
CA LEU A 219 -17.15 11.56 -15.40
C LEU A 219 -18.18 11.57 -16.55
N LEU A 220 -18.59 10.39 -17.02
CA LEU A 220 -19.64 10.22 -18.03
C LEU A 220 -21.00 10.69 -17.52
N PHE A 221 -21.41 10.27 -16.31
CA PHE A 221 -22.64 10.74 -15.68
C PHE A 221 -22.68 12.27 -15.60
N ARG A 222 -21.54 12.88 -15.25
CA ARG A 222 -21.39 14.33 -15.20
C ARG A 222 -21.46 14.98 -16.59
N LEU A 223 -20.80 14.43 -17.61
CA LEU A 223 -20.87 14.93 -18.98
C LEU A 223 -22.30 14.90 -19.53
N VAL A 224 -23.03 13.81 -19.26
CA VAL A 224 -24.46 13.69 -19.63
C VAL A 224 -25.30 14.74 -18.90
N ARG A 225 -25.06 14.95 -17.60
CA ARG A 225 -25.76 15.97 -16.81
C ARG A 225 -25.44 17.39 -17.28
N ALA A 226 -24.19 17.67 -17.64
CA ALA A 226 -23.76 18.97 -18.15
C ALA A 226 -24.45 19.34 -19.48
N ARG A 227 -24.67 18.36 -20.36
CA ARG A 227 -25.43 18.56 -21.61
C ARG A 227 -26.91 18.90 -21.37
N ARG A 228 -27.49 18.44 -20.26
CA ARG A 228 -28.90 18.72 -19.87
C ARG A 228 -29.04 19.97 -19.00
N ALA A 229 -27.98 20.41 -18.34
CA ALA A 229 -28.00 21.60 -17.51
C ALA A 229 -27.88 22.88 -18.35
N ARG A 230 -28.67 23.90 -18.03
CA ARG A 230 -28.59 25.24 -18.64
C ARG A 230 -27.16 25.82 -18.52
N PRO A 231 -26.73 26.72 -19.44
CA PRO A 231 -25.34 27.20 -19.60
C PRO A 231 -24.69 27.87 -18.37
N TRP A 232 -25.44 28.06 -17.28
CA TRP A 232 -25.03 28.76 -16.07
C TRP A 232 -23.93 28.07 -15.25
N PHE A 233 -23.64 26.78 -15.45
CA PHE A 233 -22.64 26.04 -14.67
C PHE A 233 -21.21 26.05 -15.26
N GLY A 234 -20.94 26.78 -16.34
CA GLY A 234 -19.72 26.62 -17.16
C GLY A 234 -18.38 26.63 -16.41
N HIS A 235 -18.13 27.60 -15.54
CA HIS A 235 -16.83 27.71 -14.84
C HIS A 235 -16.69 26.78 -13.63
N ALA A 236 -17.74 26.68 -12.81
CA ALA A 236 -17.75 25.76 -11.67
C ALA A 236 -17.64 24.30 -12.14
N ALA A 237 -18.30 23.95 -13.24
CA ALA A 237 -18.25 22.61 -13.79
C ALA A 237 -16.86 22.23 -14.31
N ARG A 238 -16.11 23.18 -14.88
CA ARG A 238 -14.71 22.96 -15.32
C ARG A 238 -13.78 22.73 -14.14
N LEU A 239 -13.85 23.58 -13.11
CA LEU A 239 -13.00 23.45 -11.91
C LEU A 239 -13.23 22.13 -11.18
N GLN A 240 -14.48 21.68 -11.07
CA GLN A 240 -14.75 20.41 -10.43
C GLN A 240 -14.37 19.20 -11.29
N THR A 241 -14.55 19.27 -12.62
CA THR A 241 -14.03 18.22 -13.51
C THR A 241 -12.52 18.09 -13.34
N ALA A 242 -11.81 19.20 -13.26
CA ALA A 242 -10.38 19.22 -12.97
C ALA A 242 -10.05 18.64 -11.57
N ALA A 243 -10.85 18.97 -10.54
CA ALA A 243 -10.66 18.42 -9.19
C ALA A 243 -10.88 16.91 -9.12
N ILE A 244 -11.92 16.38 -9.78
CA ILE A 244 -12.19 14.92 -9.84
C ILE A 244 -11.09 14.22 -10.64
N ALA A 245 -10.67 14.78 -11.77
CA ALA A 245 -9.58 14.24 -12.56
C ALA A 245 -8.27 14.21 -11.76
N GLY A 246 -7.95 15.30 -11.04
CA GLY A 246 -6.80 15.37 -10.14
C GLY A 246 -6.87 14.36 -8.99
N ALA A 247 -8.05 14.18 -8.38
CA ALA A 247 -8.27 13.17 -7.35
C ALA A 247 -8.08 11.74 -7.87
N GLY A 248 -8.55 11.47 -9.10
CA GLY A 248 -8.34 10.19 -9.79
C GLY A 248 -6.86 9.93 -10.07
N LEU A 249 -6.13 10.93 -10.58
CA LEU A 249 -4.69 10.84 -10.82
C LEU A 249 -3.92 10.61 -9.53
N TYR A 250 -4.30 11.30 -8.44
CA TYR A 250 -3.71 11.12 -7.12
C TYR A 250 -3.95 9.70 -6.59
N ALA A 251 -5.19 9.20 -6.66
CA ALA A 251 -5.54 7.86 -6.22
C ALA A 251 -4.76 6.79 -7.00
N PHE A 252 -4.54 7.01 -8.31
CA PHE A 252 -3.73 6.13 -9.14
C PHE A 252 -2.25 6.16 -8.75
N ALA A 253 -1.68 7.34 -8.49
CA ALA A 253 -0.29 7.49 -8.07
C ALA A 253 -0.03 6.94 -6.64
N ARG A 254 -1.04 6.87 -5.78
CA ARG A 254 -0.98 6.40 -4.39
C ARG A 254 -1.71 5.06 -4.18
N ALA A 255 -1.67 4.16 -5.18
CA ALA A 255 -2.36 2.87 -5.14
C ALA A 255 -1.97 1.95 -3.96
N THR A 256 -0.88 2.25 -3.25
CA THR A 256 -0.41 1.47 -2.09
C THR A 256 -1.33 1.55 -0.86
N SER A 257 -2.21 2.55 -0.77
CA SER A 257 -3.16 2.69 0.35
C SER A 257 -4.59 2.94 -0.17
N PRO A 258 -5.38 1.87 -0.41
CA PRO A 258 -6.71 1.99 -1.01
C PRO A 258 -7.69 2.78 -0.13
N TRP A 259 -7.56 2.67 1.20
CA TRP A 259 -8.41 3.38 2.15
C TRP A 259 -8.13 4.90 2.15
N TRP A 260 -6.86 5.29 2.05
CA TRP A 260 -6.49 6.71 1.98
C TRP A 260 -6.96 7.34 0.67
N SER A 261 -6.75 6.64 -0.45
CA SER A 261 -7.23 7.09 -1.76
C SER A 261 -8.75 7.24 -1.79
N ALA A 262 -9.51 6.28 -1.24
CA ALA A 262 -10.97 6.39 -1.13
C ALA A 262 -11.40 7.59 -0.28
N PHE A 263 -10.71 7.84 0.85
CA PHE A 263 -11.00 8.96 1.74
C PHE A 263 -10.77 10.33 1.05
N VAL A 264 -9.63 10.51 0.39
CA VAL A 264 -9.30 11.77 -0.32
C VAL A 264 -10.31 12.04 -1.43
N VAL A 265 -10.62 11.03 -2.23
CA VAL A 265 -11.58 11.17 -3.34
C VAL A 265 -12.98 11.50 -2.83
N SER A 266 -13.46 10.79 -1.80
CA SER A 266 -14.77 11.06 -1.20
C SER A 266 -14.85 12.48 -0.63
N THR A 267 -13.78 12.94 0.02
CA THR A 267 -13.68 14.30 0.56
C THR A 267 -13.75 15.37 -0.53
N ILE A 268 -13.03 15.18 -1.64
CA ILE A 268 -13.05 16.11 -2.78
C ILE A 268 -14.43 16.15 -3.43
N VAL A 269 -15.07 15.00 -3.65
CA VAL A 269 -16.43 14.91 -4.19
C VAL A 269 -17.45 15.59 -3.26
N ALA A 270 -17.34 15.38 -1.95
CA ALA A 270 -18.21 16.04 -0.98
C ALA A 270 -18.04 17.57 -0.98
N LEU A 271 -16.79 18.06 -0.95
CA LEU A 271 -16.47 19.49 -0.96
C LEU A 271 -16.96 20.18 -2.23
N THR A 272 -16.73 19.56 -3.39
CA THR A 272 -17.19 20.10 -4.67
C THR A 272 -18.72 20.24 -4.68
N PHE A 273 -19.45 19.23 -4.23
CA PHE A 273 -20.91 19.29 -4.11
C PHE A 273 -21.39 20.41 -3.18
N VAL A 274 -20.71 20.62 -2.04
CA VAL A 274 -21.01 21.71 -1.10
C VAL A 274 -20.82 23.09 -1.74
N VAL A 275 -19.73 23.29 -2.47
CA VAL A 275 -19.43 24.57 -3.15
C VAL A 275 -20.46 24.87 -4.25
N GLU A 276 -20.80 23.89 -5.07
CA GLU A 276 -21.79 24.05 -6.15
C GLU A 276 -23.15 24.46 -5.59
N ARG A 277 -23.58 23.79 -4.53
CA ARG A 277 -24.87 24.05 -3.93
C ARG A 277 -24.93 25.42 -3.24
N ARG A 278 -23.85 25.84 -2.56
CA ARG A 278 -23.75 27.21 -2.03
C ARG A 278 -23.79 28.27 -3.13
N GLY A 279 -23.08 28.04 -4.23
CA GLY A 279 -23.12 28.91 -5.40
C GLY A 279 -24.54 29.05 -5.97
N PHE A 280 -25.26 27.93 -6.11
CA PHE A 280 -26.64 27.92 -6.58
C PHE A 280 -27.55 28.81 -5.71
N PHE A 281 -27.57 28.61 -4.39
CA PHE A 281 -28.42 29.41 -3.51
C PHE A 281 -28.01 30.89 -3.48
N ALA A 282 -26.72 31.19 -3.53
CA ALA A 282 -26.25 32.57 -3.64
C ALA A 282 -26.75 33.27 -4.91
N LEU A 283 -26.92 32.53 -6.01
CA LEU A 283 -27.48 33.06 -7.26
C LEU A 283 -29.00 33.22 -7.19
N VAL A 284 -29.72 32.27 -6.59
CA VAL A 284 -31.17 32.42 -6.36
C VAL A 284 -31.45 33.66 -5.49
N ARG A 285 -30.69 33.88 -4.42
CA ARG A 285 -30.82 35.10 -3.58
C ARG A 285 -30.57 36.40 -4.34
N ARG A 286 -29.70 36.36 -5.35
CA ARG A 286 -29.40 37.51 -6.21
C ARG A 286 -30.43 37.72 -7.33
N GLY A 287 -31.53 36.95 -7.35
CA GLY A 287 -32.55 37.01 -8.41
C GLY A 287 -32.03 36.60 -9.79
N LYS A 288 -30.88 35.93 -9.84
CA LYS A 288 -30.17 35.61 -11.09
C LYS A 288 -30.73 34.38 -11.81
N ILE A 289 -31.54 33.57 -11.12
CA ILE A 289 -32.16 32.37 -11.68
C ILE A 289 -33.66 32.63 -11.82
N PRO A 290 -34.17 32.92 -13.03
CA PRO A 290 -35.58 33.28 -13.22
C PRO A 290 -36.51 32.12 -12.85
N GLY A 291 -37.65 32.46 -12.26
CA GLY A 291 -38.66 31.50 -11.82
C GLY A 291 -38.33 30.74 -10.54
N LEU A 292 -37.27 31.10 -9.82
CA LEU A 292 -36.95 30.57 -8.49
C LEU A 292 -36.74 31.71 -7.50
N ALA A 293 -37.36 31.60 -6.33
CA ALA A 293 -37.14 32.49 -5.21
C ALA A 293 -36.91 31.69 -3.93
N LEU A 294 -36.19 32.30 -3.00
CA LEU A 294 -36.06 31.79 -1.64
C LEU A 294 -37.02 32.58 -0.77
N ARG A 295 -37.99 31.91 -0.13
CA ARG A 295 -38.88 32.53 0.85
C ARG A 295 -38.54 32.04 2.25
N PRO A 296 -38.90 32.76 3.32
CA PRO A 296 -38.83 32.22 4.67
C PRO A 296 -39.75 31.00 4.82
N ALA A 297 -39.25 29.97 5.51
CA ALA A 297 -39.98 28.75 5.83
C ALA A 297 -41.15 29.08 6.77
N GLY A 298 -42.34 28.58 6.44
CA GLY A 298 -43.57 28.79 7.20
C GLY A 298 -44.06 27.52 7.89
N PRO A 299 -45.10 27.60 8.75
CA PRO A 299 -45.68 26.44 9.44
C PRO A 299 -46.22 25.40 8.46
N GLU A 300 -46.77 25.81 7.31
CA GLU A 300 -47.35 24.89 6.31
C GLU A 300 -46.33 23.97 5.65
N ASP A 301 -45.05 24.33 5.69
CA ASP A 301 -44.03 23.46 5.14
C ASP A 301 -43.85 22.20 6.05
N GLU A 302 -44.46 22.16 7.26
CA GLU A 302 -44.73 21.03 8.17
C GLU A 302 -44.04 19.70 7.89
N HIS A 303 -44.56 19.18 6.78
CA HIS A 303 -44.70 17.77 6.46
C HIS A 303 -43.72 17.36 5.35
N LEU A 304 -42.93 18.30 4.84
CA LEU A 304 -41.95 18.03 3.80
C LEU A 304 -40.77 17.20 4.36
N PRO A 305 -40.31 16.15 3.64
CA PRO A 305 -39.40 15.15 4.19
C PRO A 305 -38.03 15.73 4.54
N PRO A 306 -37.42 15.32 5.67
CA PRO A 306 -36.15 15.84 6.18
C PRO A 306 -34.93 15.52 5.31
N VAL A 307 -35.08 14.79 4.21
CA VAL A 307 -33.96 14.32 3.37
C VAL A 307 -33.22 15.49 2.66
N ALA A 308 -33.78 16.70 2.66
CA ALA A 308 -33.10 17.92 2.22
C ALA A 308 -32.08 18.50 3.23
N LEU A 309 -32.01 17.96 4.46
CA LEU A 309 -31.31 18.54 5.62
C LEU A 309 -29.79 18.67 5.50
N TRP A 310 -29.13 17.85 4.69
CA TRP A 310 -27.67 17.80 4.74
C TRP A 310 -26.96 18.87 3.92
N LEU A 311 -27.69 19.61 3.08
CA LEU A 311 -27.05 20.27 1.94
C LEU A 311 -27.67 21.64 1.55
N GLY A 312 -28.79 22.09 2.13
CA GLY A 312 -29.53 23.29 1.69
C GLY A 312 -28.99 24.68 2.11
N PRO A 313 -29.72 25.77 1.76
CA PRO A 313 -29.41 27.13 2.18
C PRO A 313 -29.47 27.26 3.71
N SER A 314 -28.92 28.35 4.24
CA SER A 314 -28.98 28.66 5.67
C SER A 314 -30.44 28.63 6.19
N ALA A 315 -30.62 28.16 7.42
CA ALA A 315 -31.85 27.61 7.97
C ALA A 315 -32.98 28.60 8.33
N PRO A 316 -33.39 29.51 7.43
CA PRO A 316 -34.82 29.74 7.35
C PRO A 316 -35.41 29.77 5.94
N GLU A 317 -34.70 29.37 4.88
CA GLU A 317 -35.20 29.58 3.50
C GLU A 317 -35.78 28.28 2.87
N THR A 318 -36.98 28.37 2.28
CA THR A 318 -37.59 27.39 1.36
C THR A 318 -37.43 27.85 -0.09
N LEU A 319 -37.12 26.92 -0.99
CA LEU A 319 -36.99 27.22 -2.42
C LEU A 319 -38.34 27.05 -3.09
N GLU A 320 -38.87 28.13 -3.66
CA GLU A 320 -40.14 28.14 -4.37
C GLU A 320 -39.96 28.48 -5.84
N ARG A 321 -40.89 27.95 -6.65
CA ARG A 321 -41.00 28.30 -8.06
C ARG A 321 -41.89 29.52 -8.17
N VAL A 322 -41.31 30.65 -8.56
CA VAL A 322 -42.09 31.84 -8.92
C VAL A 322 -42.71 31.56 -10.28
N VAL A 323 -43.99 31.20 -10.29
CA VAL A 323 -44.78 31.26 -11.52
C VAL A 323 -45.08 32.73 -11.71
N GLU A 324 -44.46 33.37 -12.71
CA GLU A 324 -44.92 34.68 -13.18
C GLU A 324 -46.37 34.51 -13.59
N ALA A 325 -47.29 34.95 -12.71
CA ALA A 325 -48.70 34.89 -13.01
C ALA A 325 -48.93 35.78 -14.25
N PRO A 326 -49.51 35.27 -15.35
CA PRO A 326 -50.08 36.15 -16.37
C PRO A 326 -51.06 37.08 -15.66
N GLU A 327 -51.14 38.36 -16.09
CA GLU A 327 -51.93 39.40 -15.43
C GLU A 327 -53.23 38.87 -14.83
N PRO A 328 -53.54 39.17 -13.55
CA PRO A 328 -54.62 38.55 -12.83
C PRO A 328 -55.94 38.79 -13.57
N SER A 329 -56.40 37.77 -14.29
CA SER A 329 -57.78 37.65 -14.71
C SER A 329 -58.62 37.53 -13.44
N TYR A 330 -59.65 38.37 -13.31
CA TYR A 330 -60.55 38.45 -12.15
C TYR A 330 -61.18 37.08 -11.74
N ARG A 331 -61.06 36.04 -12.57
CA ARG A 331 -61.56 34.69 -12.30
C ARG A 331 -60.63 33.78 -11.49
N ASP A 332 -59.37 34.15 -11.24
CA ASP A 332 -58.39 33.22 -10.65
C ASP A 332 -58.18 33.37 -9.13
N ALA A 333 -59.07 34.09 -8.43
CA ALA A 333 -58.98 34.34 -6.97
C ALA A 333 -59.07 33.08 -6.07
N ALA A 334 -59.18 31.88 -6.64
CA ALA A 334 -59.27 30.61 -5.91
C ALA A 334 -58.21 29.57 -6.31
N VAL A 335 -57.14 29.96 -7.01
CA VAL A 335 -56.07 29.02 -7.38
C VAL A 335 -55.18 28.74 -6.15
N PRO A 336 -54.99 27.47 -5.74
CA PRO A 336 -54.18 27.12 -4.58
C PRO A 336 -52.73 27.57 -4.75
N SER A 337 -52.15 28.07 -3.65
CA SER A 337 -50.76 28.52 -3.56
C SER A 337 -49.79 27.53 -4.23
N PRO A 338 -48.76 28.02 -4.94
CA PRO A 338 -47.82 27.16 -5.65
C PRO A 338 -47.18 26.15 -4.69
N ALA A 339 -47.20 24.87 -5.09
CA ALA A 339 -46.72 23.78 -4.25
C ALA A 339 -45.24 23.98 -3.89
N PRO A 340 -44.88 23.95 -2.58
CA PRO A 340 -43.50 24.08 -2.15
C PRO A 340 -42.69 22.88 -2.66
N LEU A 341 -41.57 23.14 -3.32
CA LEU A 341 -40.75 22.08 -3.89
C LEU A 341 -39.91 21.38 -2.80
N LEU A 342 -39.42 22.11 -1.79
CA LEU A 342 -38.50 21.60 -0.75
C LEU A 342 -38.54 22.43 0.56
N ARG A 343 -38.70 21.78 1.73
CA ARG A 343 -38.48 22.38 3.08
C ARG A 343 -37.14 22.00 3.66
N LEU A 344 -36.59 22.91 4.46
CA LEU A 344 -35.45 22.66 5.32
C LEU A 344 -35.83 22.87 6.79
N VAL A 345 -35.57 21.86 7.61
CA VAL A 345 -35.83 21.93 9.05
C VAL A 345 -34.64 22.58 9.74
N SER A 346 -34.92 23.59 10.59
CA SER A 346 -33.94 24.06 11.55
C SER A 346 -33.73 22.97 12.61
N ARG A 347 -32.53 22.42 12.66
CA ARG A 347 -31.93 22.08 13.95
C ARG A 347 -30.53 22.66 13.90
N ARG A 348 -30.13 23.32 15.01
CA ARG A 348 -28.72 23.61 15.31
C ARG A 348 -27.90 22.49 14.69
N ALA A 349 -27.06 22.79 13.70
CA ALA A 349 -26.09 21.79 13.26
C ALA A 349 -25.47 21.28 14.56
N PRO A 350 -25.60 19.99 14.90
CA PRO A 350 -25.18 19.54 16.21
C PRO A 350 -23.73 19.96 16.27
N ARG A 351 -23.31 20.64 17.34
CA ARG A 351 -21.90 21.03 17.50
C ARG A 351 -20.99 19.84 17.19
N ALA A 352 -21.48 18.62 17.46
CA ALA A 352 -20.94 17.34 17.03
C ALA A 352 -20.56 17.19 15.54
N LEU A 353 -21.24 17.79 14.55
CA LEU A 353 -20.90 17.65 13.11
C LEU A 353 -19.80 18.62 12.66
N VAL A 354 -19.80 19.86 13.17
CA VAL A 354 -18.66 20.77 12.98
C VAL A 354 -17.45 20.23 13.74
N VAL A 355 -17.67 19.72 14.95
CA VAL A 355 -16.65 19.03 15.74
C VAL A 355 -16.18 17.76 15.03
N ALA A 356 -17.04 16.97 14.38
CA ALA A 356 -16.65 15.79 13.62
C ALA A 356 -15.86 16.14 12.34
N ALA A 357 -16.23 17.20 11.63
CA ALA A 357 -15.48 17.71 10.48
C ALA A 357 -14.10 18.25 10.90
N VAL A 358 -14.03 18.98 12.03
CA VAL A 358 -12.77 19.48 12.59
C VAL A 358 -11.92 18.32 13.14
N LEU A 359 -12.53 17.32 13.79
CA LEU A 359 -11.83 16.12 14.29
C LEU A 359 -11.32 15.27 13.13
N THR A 360 -12.07 15.10 12.06
CA THR A 360 -11.59 14.37 10.87
C THR A 360 -10.45 15.11 10.20
N LEU A 361 -10.50 16.44 10.11
CA LEU A 361 -9.39 17.24 9.59
C LEU A 361 -8.15 17.19 10.51
N ALA A 362 -8.35 17.24 11.83
CA ALA A 362 -7.30 17.16 12.82
C ALA A 362 -6.65 15.76 12.88
N LEU A 363 -7.45 14.69 12.79
CA LEU A 363 -6.96 13.31 12.71
C LEU A 363 -6.19 13.07 11.41
N ALA A 364 -6.64 13.64 10.29
CA ALA A 364 -5.90 13.59 9.03
C ALA A 364 -4.55 14.32 9.11
N LEU A 365 -4.49 15.47 9.80
CA LEU A 365 -3.25 16.22 10.05
C LEU A 365 -2.30 15.46 10.99
N LEU A 366 -2.82 14.85 12.05
CA LEU A 366 -2.05 14.01 12.98
C LEU A 366 -1.47 12.78 12.28
N ALA A 367 -2.25 12.11 11.43
CA ALA A 367 -1.77 10.98 10.62
C ALA A 367 -0.70 11.41 9.60
N LEU A 368 -0.79 12.62 9.05
CA LEU A 368 0.24 13.20 8.20
C LEU A 368 1.53 13.50 8.97
N LEU A 369 1.41 14.06 10.18
CA LEU A 369 2.56 14.34 11.04
C LEU A 369 3.27 13.07 11.49
N SER A 370 2.54 12.01 11.86
CA SER A 370 3.14 10.75 12.28
C SER A 370 3.89 10.05 11.12
N LEU A 371 3.36 10.13 9.90
CA LEU A 371 4.05 9.65 8.70
C LEU A 371 5.33 10.43 8.38
N VAL A 372 5.40 11.71 8.72
CA VAL A 372 6.63 12.51 8.54
C VAL A 372 7.66 12.16 9.61
N THR A 373 7.25 11.96 10.86
CA THR A 373 8.19 11.60 11.95
C THR A 373 8.73 10.18 11.81
N LEU A 374 7.94 9.22 11.32
CA LEU A 374 8.38 7.84 11.04
C LEU A 374 9.36 7.73 9.87
N ARG A 375 9.50 8.79 9.07
CA ARG A 375 10.41 8.84 7.93
C ARG A 375 11.70 9.62 8.21
N ALA A 376 11.74 10.31 9.35
CA ALA A 376 12.88 11.11 9.81
C ALA A 376 13.68 10.41 10.93
N ALA A 377 13.11 9.35 11.50
CA ALA A 377 13.82 8.35 12.31
C ALA A 377 14.17 7.16 11.40
#